data_AF-A0A2G5NV41-F1
#
_entry.id   AF-A0A2G5NV41-F1
#
_cell.length_a   1.000
_cell.length_b   1.000
_cell.length_c   1.000
_cell.angle_alpha   90.00
_cell.angle_beta   90.00
_cell.angle_gamma   90.00
#
_symmetry.space_group_name_H-M   'P 1'
#
loop_
_entity.id
_entity.type
_entity.pdbx_description
1 polymer ?
#
loop_
_entity_poly.entity_id
_entity_poly.type
_entity_poly.pdbx_seq_one_letter_code
_entity_poly.pdbx_strand_id
1 'polypeptide(L)'
;MFKSLKKGDVIAEKLPKNKYGCMIVLDGYDIEEKSVIVAMSTYLKEIPPSLNDKDVYQIKKHDRFWKFDATYGAESFAQSDEMYTLIGNIDTDFIKPTSYPSFGLLSSVEIYYEWFRNTHPDEFQKQMDEEQKQFEAKRESIVYEYMDEDEFWKVLNKLFKRRLDIEKAIKKLSKYKEQEIIAFNNTLAEVLSKSIEINAMIDDEIDDNMSSDLFLYARCFVIVQGEDEYYEMIENGFLDMSDEDESYEELLELVDEALLRKGLEVDYDKLREIL
;
A
#
# COMPACT_ATOMS: atom_id res chain seq x y z
N MET A 1 15.67 -16.40 -4.27
CA MET A 1 14.94 -17.70 -4.30
C MET A 1 13.63 -17.67 -5.12
N PHE A 2 12.92 -16.55 -5.13
CA PHE A 2 11.50 -16.50 -5.50
C PHE A 2 11.18 -16.54 -7.01
N LYS A 3 12.07 -16.02 -7.87
CA LYS A 3 11.90 -16.06 -9.34
C LYS A 3 11.92 -17.47 -9.95
N SER A 4 12.25 -18.48 -9.16
CA SER A 4 12.28 -19.89 -9.58
C SER A 4 11.16 -20.73 -8.96
N LEU A 5 10.24 -20.12 -8.20
CA LEU A 5 9.12 -20.82 -7.58
C LEU A 5 8.17 -21.36 -8.64
N LYS A 6 7.71 -22.58 -8.41
CA LYS A 6 6.78 -23.30 -9.26
C LYS A 6 5.55 -23.67 -8.46
N LYS A 7 4.44 -23.85 -9.18
CA LYS A 7 3.23 -24.46 -8.62
C LYS A 7 3.58 -25.73 -7.84
N GLY A 8 3.03 -25.84 -6.64
CA GLY A 8 3.25 -26.92 -5.69
C GLY A 8 4.42 -26.70 -4.73
N ASP A 9 5.30 -25.73 -4.96
CA ASP A 9 6.42 -25.47 -4.06
C ASP A 9 5.92 -25.09 -2.67
N VAL A 10 6.50 -25.72 -1.64
CA VAL A 10 6.16 -25.48 -0.25
C VAL A 10 7.28 -24.67 0.39
N ILE A 11 6.91 -23.50 0.91
CA ILE A 11 7.81 -22.53 1.51
C ILE A 11 7.56 -22.54 3.00
N ALA A 12 8.58 -22.90 3.78
CA ALA A 12 8.60 -22.70 5.22
C ALA A 12 9.04 -21.27 5.52
N GLU A 13 8.44 -20.67 6.53
CA GLU A 13 8.80 -19.33 7.02
C GLU A 13 9.08 -19.41 8.52
N LYS A 14 10.20 -18.82 8.92
CA LYS A 14 10.55 -18.68 10.33
C LYS A 14 9.85 -17.45 10.91
N LEU A 15 9.06 -17.67 11.94
CA LEU A 15 8.23 -16.66 12.60
C LEU A 15 8.79 -16.34 14.00
N PRO A 16 8.32 -15.24 14.64
CA PRO A 16 8.72 -14.91 16.00
C PRO A 16 8.40 -16.02 17.00
N LYS A 17 8.99 -15.93 18.20
CA LYS A 17 8.87 -16.93 19.27
C LYS A 17 9.20 -18.36 18.80
N ASN A 18 10.17 -18.48 17.88
CA ASN A 18 10.65 -19.73 17.28
C ASN A 18 9.55 -20.56 16.61
N LYS A 19 8.46 -19.93 16.16
CA LYS A 19 7.43 -20.63 15.40
C LYS A 19 7.83 -20.74 13.93
N TYR A 20 7.21 -21.67 13.22
CA TYR A 20 7.30 -21.83 11.79
C TYR A 20 5.91 -21.91 11.20
N GLY A 21 5.69 -21.17 10.12
CA GLY A 21 4.53 -21.29 9.24
C GLY A 21 4.93 -21.90 7.91
N CYS A 22 3.94 -22.20 7.06
CA CYS A 22 4.24 -22.55 5.68
C CYS A 22 3.15 -22.12 4.69
N MET A 23 3.59 -21.94 3.45
CA MET A 23 2.79 -21.53 2.32
C MET A 23 3.03 -22.49 1.15
N ILE A 24 2.01 -22.68 0.30
CA ILE A 24 2.04 -23.56 -0.87
C ILE A 24 1.79 -22.71 -2.11
N VAL A 25 2.71 -22.74 -3.06
CA VAL A 25 2.60 -22.00 -4.32
C VAL A 25 1.49 -22.60 -5.19
N LEU A 26 0.46 -21.80 -5.51
CA LEU A 26 -0.64 -22.21 -6.39
C LEU A 26 -0.39 -21.81 -7.84
N ASP A 27 0.27 -20.67 -8.03
CA ASP A 27 0.75 -20.21 -9.32
C ASP A 27 2.17 -19.65 -9.18
N GLY A 28 2.99 -19.92 -10.18
CA GLY A 28 4.41 -19.57 -10.18
C GLY A 28 4.65 -18.05 -10.17
N TYR A 29 5.92 -17.66 -10.17
CA TYR A 29 6.28 -16.25 -10.24
C TYR A 29 5.84 -15.61 -11.56
N ASP A 30 4.94 -14.63 -11.48
CA ASP A 30 4.57 -13.74 -12.57
C ASP A 30 5.63 -12.65 -12.72
N ILE A 31 6.15 -12.49 -13.94
CA ILE A 31 7.22 -11.53 -14.25
C ILE A 31 6.67 -10.11 -14.42
N GLU A 32 5.47 -9.99 -14.99
CA GLU A 32 4.82 -8.70 -15.26
C GLU A 32 4.30 -8.10 -13.95
N GLU A 33 3.58 -8.90 -13.18
CA GLU A 33 3.00 -8.53 -11.88
C GLU A 33 4.01 -8.65 -10.72
N LYS A 34 5.21 -9.18 -10.99
CA LYS A 34 6.28 -9.47 -10.01
C LYS A 34 5.80 -10.24 -8.77
N SER A 35 4.76 -11.06 -8.90
CA SER A 35 4.03 -11.66 -7.78
C SER A 35 4.05 -13.20 -7.84
N VAL A 36 3.70 -13.85 -6.72
CA VAL A 36 3.51 -15.30 -6.63
C VAL A 36 2.21 -15.54 -5.91
N ILE A 37 1.39 -16.49 -6.39
CA ILE A 37 0.17 -16.86 -5.71
C ILE A 37 0.43 -18.03 -4.75
N VAL A 38 0.05 -17.88 -3.48
CA VAL A 38 0.20 -18.93 -2.47
C VAL A 38 -1.06 -19.17 -1.66
N ALA A 39 -1.23 -20.40 -1.17
CA ALA A 39 -2.16 -20.78 -0.11
C ALA A 39 -1.42 -20.90 1.22
N MET A 40 -2.05 -20.44 2.31
CA MET A 40 -1.50 -20.55 3.65
C MET A 40 -1.95 -21.84 4.32
N SER A 41 -1.00 -22.61 4.84
CA SER A 41 -1.29 -23.80 5.65
C SER A 41 -1.61 -23.41 7.10
N THR A 42 -2.34 -24.27 7.83
CA THR A 42 -2.55 -24.14 9.27
C THR A 42 -1.35 -24.57 10.12
N TYR A 43 -0.22 -24.96 9.50
CA TYR A 43 0.99 -25.35 10.19
C TYR A 43 1.53 -24.19 11.02
N LEU A 44 1.55 -24.36 12.34
CA LEU A 44 2.20 -23.42 13.27
C LEU A 44 2.85 -24.18 14.43
N LYS A 45 4.15 -24.45 14.34
CA LYS A 45 4.90 -25.25 15.33
C LYS A 45 6.29 -24.68 15.60
N GLU A 46 6.96 -25.15 16.65
CA GLU A 46 8.33 -24.74 17.02
C GLU A 46 9.43 -25.46 16.24
N ILE A 47 9.05 -26.44 15.44
CA ILE A 47 9.94 -27.20 14.57
C ILE A 47 9.67 -26.81 13.11
N PRO A 48 10.68 -26.85 12.23
CA PRO A 48 10.47 -26.62 10.82
C PRO A 48 9.47 -27.63 10.21
N PRO A 49 8.58 -27.19 9.33
CA PRO A 49 7.65 -28.07 8.63
C PRO A 49 8.37 -29.06 7.72
N SER A 50 7.75 -30.24 7.57
CA SER A 50 8.14 -31.28 6.62
C SER A 50 6.94 -31.66 5.74
N LEU A 51 7.19 -32.24 4.57
CA LEU A 51 6.12 -32.71 3.69
C LEU A 51 5.27 -33.86 4.27
N ASN A 52 5.66 -34.42 5.42
CA ASN A 52 4.90 -35.45 6.14
C ASN A 52 3.93 -34.87 7.18
N ASP A 53 4.00 -33.57 7.44
CA ASP A 53 3.13 -32.91 8.41
C ASP A 53 1.73 -32.73 7.83
N LYS A 54 0.72 -33.30 8.51
CA LYS A 54 -0.68 -33.22 8.08
C LYS A 54 -1.19 -31.78 7.99
N ASP A 55 -0.66 -30.89 8.82
CA ASP A 55 -1.09 -29.49 8.87
C ASP A 55 -0.62 -28.72 7.63
N VAL A 56 0.46 -29.15 6.95
CA VAL A 56 0.90 -28.60 5.65
C VAL A 56 -0.23 -28.69 4.62
N TYR A 57 -1.01 -29.77 4.64
CA TYR A 57 -2.09 -30.02 3.68
C TYR A 57 -3.44 -29.43 4.12
N GLN A 58 -3.50 -28.74 5.26
CA GLN A 58 -4.70 -28.07 5.75
C GLN A 58 -4.58 -26.59 5.48
N ILE A 59 -5.46 -26.05 4.64
CA ILE A 59 -5.43 -24.64 4.27
C ILE A 59 -6.21 -23.83 5.31
N LYS A 60 -5.63 -22.71 5.75
CA LYS A 60 -6.27 -21.71 6.60
C LYS A 60 -7.56 -21.23 5.93
N LYS A 61 -8.66 -21.24 6.68
CA LYS A 61 -9.89 -20.54 6.28
C LYS A 61 -9.90 -19.16 6.92
N HIS A 62 -10.30 -18.14 6.17
CA HIS A 62 -10.44 -16.78 6.69
C HIS A 62 -11.91 -16.51 7.05
N ASP A 63 -12.16 -15.94 8.22
CA ASP A 63 -13.52 -15.65 8.68
C ASP A 63 -14.02 -14.32 8.08
N ARG A 64 -14.93 -14.44 7.10
CA ARG A 64 -16.07 -13.61 6.66
C ARG A 64 -16.08 -12.06 6.69
N PHE A 65 -15.19 -11.36 7.38
CA PHE A 65 -14.97 -9.91 7.21
C PHE A 65 -13.96 -9.60 6.09
N TRP A 66 -13.24 -10.64 5.67
CA TRP A 66 -12.43 -10.67 4.47
C TRP A 66 -12.98 -11.84 3.65
N LYS A 67 -13.75 -11.59 2.58
CA LYS A 67 -14.17 -12.64 1.62
C LYS A 67 -12.97 -13.07 0.77
N PHE A 68 -11.87 -13.47 1.39
CA PHE A 68 -10.62 -13.76 0.72
C PHE A 68 -10.04 -15.04 1.30
N ASP A 69 -10.26 -16.15 0.61
CA ASP A 69 -9.52 -17.36 0.87
C ASP A 69 -8.14 -17.23 0.19
N ALA A 70 -7.12 -17.01 1.03
CA ALA A 70 -5.69 -17.31 0.85
C ALA A 70 -5.14 -17.27 -0.59
N THR A 71 -5.07 -16.08 -1.18
CA THR A 71 -4.43 -15.86 -2.47
C THR A 71 -3.76 -14.49 -2.41
N TYR A 72 -2.49 -14.42 -1.99
CA TYR A 72 -1.74 -13.16 -1.95
C TYR A 72 -0.95 -12.97 -3.25
N GLY A 73 -1.04 -11.79 -3.88
CA GLY A 73 -0.15 -11.33 -4.94
C GLY A 73 1.01 -10.58 -4.30
N ALA A 74 2.18 -11.20 -4.20
CA ALA A 74 3.34 -10.62 -3.52
C ALA A 74 3.99 -9.44 -4.28
N GLU A 75 3.40 -8.24 -4.20
CA GLU A 75 4.12 -7.02 -4.53
C GLU A 75 5.12 -6.71 -3.41
N SER A 76 6.40 -6.59 -3.79
CA SER A 76 7.56 -6.27 -2.96
C SER A 76 7.90 -7.28 -1.84
N PHE A 77 9.02 -7.97 -2.03
CA PHE A 77 9.61 -8.92 -1.09
C PHE A 77 10.24 -8.17 0.11
N ALA A 78 9.44 -7.82 1.12
CA ALA A 78 9.92 -7.03 2.26
C ALA A 78 10.53 -7.86 3.42
N GLN A 79 10.66 -9.18 3.28
CA GLN A 79 11.32 -10.03 4.28
C GLN A 79 12.53 -10.71 3.67
N SER A 80 13.67 -10.71 4.38
CA SER A 80 14.92 -11.24 3.86
C SER A 80 14.76 -12.69 3.38
N ASP A 81 15.42 -13.05 2.27
CA ASP A 81 15.48 -14.44 1.76
C ASP A 81 15.83 -15.45 2.87
N GLU A 82 16.49 -15.01 3.95
CA GLU A 82 16.88 -15.82 5.11
C GLU A 82 15.71 -16.35 5.95
N MET A 83 14.52 -15.72 5.90
CA MET A 83 13.36 -16.19 6.66
C MET A 83 12.62 -17.34 5.99
N TYR A 84 12.90 -17.59 4.70
CA TYR A 84 12.18 -18.57 3.89
C TYR A 84 13.04 -19.76 3.53
N THR A 85 12.43 -20.94 3.45
CA THR A 85 13.10 -22.16 3.03
C THR A 85 12.17 -23.01 2.16
N LEU A 86 12.65 -23.42 0.98
CA LEU A 86 11.91 -24.34 0.11
C LEU A 86 12.08 -25.74 0.70
N ILE A 87 11.00 -26.33 1.18
CA ILE A 87 11.02 -27.66 1.83
C ILE A 87 10.61 -28.78 0.89
N GLY A 88 10.10 -28.44 -0.30
CA GLY A 88 9.82 -29.38 -1.38
C GLY A 88 8.65 -28.93 -2.25
N ASN A 89 8.03 -29.89 -2.92
CA ASN A 89 6.92 -29.65 -3.85
C ASN A 89 5.83 -30.70 -3.61
N ILE A 90 4.57 -30.27 -3.62
CA ILE A 90 3.39 -31.12 -3.44
C ILE A 90 2.35 -30.88 -4.54
N ASP A 91 1.49 -31.87 -4.75
CA ASP A 91 0.31 -31.71 -5.60
C ASP A 91 -0.68 -30.74 -4.94
N THR A 92 -1.22 -29.78 -5.69
CA THR A 92 -2.14 -28.75 -5.21
C THR A 92 -3.61 -29.08 -5.46
N ASP A 93 -3.95 -30.23 -6.07
CA ASP A 93 -5.32 -30.59 -6.47
C ASP A 93 -6.33 -30.62 -5.30
N PHE A 94 -5.84 -30.75 -4.06
CA PHE A 94 -6.66 -30.71 -2.85
C PHE A 94 -7.08 -29.29 -2.45
N ILE A 95 -6.40 -28.27 -2.97
CA ILE A 95 -6.67 -26.86 -2.69
C ILE A 95 -7.72 -26.40 -3.68
N LYS A 96 -8.90 -26.03 -3.17
CA LYS A 96 -9.99 -25.49 -3.97
C LYS A 96 -9.95 -23.97 -3.85
N PRO A 97 -9.53 -23.23 -4.89
CA PRO A 97 -9.58 -21.79 -4.86
C PRO A 97 -11.05 -21.36 -4.78
N THR A 98 -11.39 -20.60 -3.76
CA THR A 98 -12.73 -20.04 -3.54
C THR A 98 -12.79 -18.54 -3.87
N SER A 99 -11.63 -17.92 -4.14
CA SER A 99 -11.45 -16.53 -4.59
C SER A 99 -10.13 -16.35 -5.38
N TYR A 100 -10.03 -15.26 -6.14
CA TYR A 100 -8.85 -14.81 -6.92
C TYR A 100 -8.01 -13.77 -6.13
N PRO A 101 -6.72 -13.52 -6.46
CA PRO A 101 -5.76 -12.87 -5.56
C PRO A 101 -6.11 -11.47 -5.06
N SER A 102 -5.68 -11.19 -3.84
CA SER A 102 -5.43 -9.84 -3.29
C SER A 102 -3.94 -9.61 -3.27
N PHE A 103 -3.44 -8.43 -3.65
CA PHE A 103 -2.03 -8.10 -3.54
C PHE A 103 -1.61 -7.96 -2.06
N GLY A 104 -0.40 -8.39 -1.67
CA GLY A 104 0.14 -8.35 -0.31
C GLY A 104 1.39 -9.21 -0.09
N LEU A 105 2.18 -8.89 0.94
CA LEU A 105 3.47 -9.54 1.25
C LEU A 105 3.35 -11.07 1.41
N LEU A 106 4.32 -11.83 0.87
CA LEU A 106 4.40 -13.29 1.01
C LEU A 106 4.70 -13.67 2.47
N SER A 107 3.68 -13.91 3.30
CA SER A 107 3.92 -14.26 4.70
C SER A 107 2.78 -15.08 5.34
N SER A 108 3.17 -15.96 6.25
CA SER A 108 2.37 -16.72 7.20
C SER A 108 2.34 -16.05 8.58
N VAL A 109 2.69 -14.77 8.69
CA VAL A 109 2.56 -14.00 9.94
C VAL A 109 1.11 -13.94 10.43
N GLU A 110 0.10 -14.00 9.56
CA GLU A 110 -1.30 -13.98 9.96
C GLU A 110 -1.66 -15.12 10.92
N ILE A 111 -1.28 -16.37 10.60
CA ILE A 111 -1.52 -17.52 11.51
C ILE A 111 -0.80 -17.33 12.85
N TYR A 112 0.38 -16.72 12.84
CA TYR A 112 1.12 -16.42 14.06
C TYR A 112 0.40 -15.37 14.90
N TYR A 113 -0.07 -14.27 14.30
CA TYR A 113 -0.79 -13.22 15.03
C TYR A 113 -2.14 -13.70 15.56
N GLU A 114 -2.86 -14.53 14.81
CA GLU A 114 -4.09 -15.14 15.32
C GLU A 114 -3.80 -16.03 16.53
N TRP A 115 -2.80 -16.92 16.43
CA TRP A 115 -2.38 -17.74 17.56
C TRP A 115 -1.92 -16.89 18.74
N PHE A 116 -1.10 -15.88 18.50
CA PHE A 116 -0.49 -15.06 19.55
C PHE A 116 -1.54 -14.24 20.28
N ARG A 117 -2.47 -13.61 19.54
CA ARG A 117 -3.64 -12.92 20.09
C ARG A 117 -4.52 -13.83 20.94
N ASN A 118 -4.78 -15.06 20.48
CA ASN A 118 -5.67 -16.00 21.16
C ASN A 118 -5.02 -16.67 22.38
N THR A 119 -3.70 -16.84 22.39
CA THR A 119 -2.99 -17.56 23.46
C THR A 119 -2.31 -16.65 24.48
N HIS A 120 -1.92 -15.43 24.08
CA HIS A 120 -1.22 -14.46 24.91
C HIS A 120 -1.75 -13.03 24.64
N PRO A 121 -3.04 -12.75 24.88
CA PRO A 121 -3.68 -11.49 24.49
C PRO A 121 -3.00 -10.24 25.05
N ASP A 122 -2.56 -10.28 26.32
CA ASP A 122 -1.90 -9.14 26.96
C ASP A 122 -0.51 -8.86 26.35
N GLU A 123 0.26 -9.92 26.04
CA GLU A 123 1.55 -9.78 25.36
C GLU A 123 1.37 -9.31 23.91
N PHE A 124 0.33 -9.81 23.22
CA PHE A 124 -0.03 -9.38 21.88
C PHE A 124 -0.35 -7.88 21.85
N GLN A 125 -1.22 -7.42 22.76
CA GLN A 125 -1.56 -6.00 22.83
C GLN A 125 -0.32 -5.15 23.11
N LYS A 126 0.52 -5.57 24.05
CA LYS A 126 1.77 -4.86 24.36
C LYS A 126 2.71 -4.79 23.15
N GLN A 127 2.84 -5.88 22.38
CA GLN A 127 3.65 -5.90 21.16
C GLN A 127 3.07 -4.92 20.12
N MET A 128 1.75 -4.93 19.90
CA MET A 128 1.11 -4.00 18.96
C MET A 128 1.31 -2.54 19.39
N ASP A 129 1.19 -2.24 20.69
CA ASP A 129 1.43 -0.89 21.21
C ASP A 129 2.90 -0.46 21.03
N GLU A 130 3.85 -1.39 21.19
CA GLU A 130 5.28 -1.14 20.97
C GLU A 130 5.61 -0.94 19.49
N GLU A 131 5.04 -1.76 18.60
CA GLU A 131 5.16 -1.62 17.14
C GLU A 131 4.56 -0.30 16.67
N GLN A 132 3.37 0.07 17.16
CA GLN A 132 2.73 1.35 16.85
C GLN A 132 3.61 2.53 17.31
N LYS A 133 4.14 2.48 18.54
CA LYS A 133 5.05 3.53 19.04
C LYS A 133 6.33 3.63 18.22
N GLN A 134 6.89 2.50 17.79
CA GLN A 134 8.09 2.51 16.94
C GLN A 134 7.78 3.06 15.55
N PHE A 135 6.61 2.72 15.00
CA PHE A 135 6.13 3.26 13.73
C PHE A 135 5.93 4.77 13.82
N GLU A 136 5.25 5.25 14.86
CA GLU A 136 5.05 6.68 15.12
C GLU A 136 6.38 7.41 15.34
N ALA A 137 7.27 6.86 16.17
CA ALA A 137 8.59 7.45 16.39
C ALA A 137 9.45 7.49 15.11
N LYS A 138 9.36 6.44 14.27
CA LYS A 138 10.00 6.44 12.94
C LYS A 138 9.41 7.56 12.09
N ARG A 139 8.08 7.65 11.99
CA ARG A 139 7.37 8.68 11.23
C ARG A 139 7.73 10.10 11.70
N GLU A 140 7.79 10.34 13.00
CA GLU A 140 8.19 11.62 13.60
C GLU A 140 9.67 11.97 13.35
N SER A 141 10.53 10.96 13.17
CA SER A 141 11.96 11.18 12.91
C SER A 141 12.27 11.53 11.45
N ILE A 142 11.33 11.31 10.53
CA ILE A 142 11.52 11.60 9.11
C ILE A 142 11.48 13.12 8.91
N VAL A 143 12.57 13.64 8.33
CA VAL A 143 12.64 15.03 7.89
C VAL A 143 12.38 15.06 6.39
N TYR A 144 11.21 15.57 6.01
CA TYR A 144 10.85 15.74 4.60
C TYR A 144 11.51 16.98 4.00
N GLU A 145 12.02 16.83 2.78
CA GLU A 145 12.47 17.96 1.96
C GLU A 145 11.25 18.53 1.22
N TYR A 146 11.06 19.84 1.27
CA TYR A 146 9.95 20.54 0.60
C TYR A 146 10.49 21.48 -0.47
N MET A 147 9.70 21.71 -1.50
CA MET A 147 9.94 22.81 -2.42
C MET A 147 9.21 24.06 -1.94
N ASP A 148 9.74 25.23 -2.31
CA ASP A 148 9.07 26.51 -2.15
C ASP A 148 7.68 26.48 -2.80
N GLU A 149 6.68 27.03 -2.10
CA GLU A 149 5.28 26.91 -2.53
C GLU A 149 5.02 27.64 -3.86
N ASP A 150 5.62 28.83 -4.08
CA ASP A 150 5.52 29.52 -5.37
C ASP A 150 6.13 28.69 -6.49
N GLU A 151 7.22 27.96 -6.24
CA GLU A 151 7.80 27.06 -7.23
C GLU A 151 6.93 25.81 -7.44
N PHE A 152 6.30 25.27 -6.40
CA PHE A 152 5.32 24.19 -6.51
C PHE A 152 4.20 24.56 -7.48
N TRP A 153 3.54 25.70 -7.27
CA TRP A 153 2.48 26.17 -8.16
C TRP A 153 2.98 26.41 -9.58
N LYS A 154 4.19 26.96 -9.76
CA LYS A 154 4.82 27.09 -11.09
C LYS A 154 5.06 25.75 -11.77
N VAL A 155 5.50 24.73 -11.03
CA VAL A 155 5.71 23.38 -11.56
C VAL A 155 4.36 22.76 -11.93
N LEU A 156 3.40 22.76 -11.01
CA LEU A 156 2.05 22.20 -11.22
C LEU A 156 1.37 22.81 -12.46
N ASN A 157 1.42 24.14 -12.58
CA ASN A 157 0.93 24.86 -13.76
C ASN A 157 1.64 24.43 -15.05
N LYS A 158 2.95 24.18 -15.00
CA LYS A 158 3.69 23.65 -16.17
C LYS A 158 3.27 22.21 -16.49
N LEU A 159 2.94 21.38 -15.50
CA LEU A 159 2.47 20.02 -15.69
C LEU A 159 1.11 20.02 -16.40
N PHE A 160 0.13 20.76 -15.86
CA PHE A 160 -1.29 20.65 -16.23
C PHE A 160 -1.86 21.73 -17.15
N LYS A 161 -1.08 22.75 -17.53
CA LYS A 161 -1.24 23.91 -18.47
C LYS A 161 -2.51 24.18 -19.33
N ARG A 162 -3.51 23.30 -19.44
CA ARG A 162 -4.89 23.48 -19.99
C ARG A 162 -5.74 22.20 -20.04
N ARG A 163 -5.18 21.03 -19.70
CA ARG A 163 -5.89 19.74 -19.75
C ARG A 163 -5.27 18.81 -18.73
N LEU A 164 -6.13 18.13 -17.99
CA LEU A 164 -5.80 16.99 -17.16
C LEU A 164 -5.32 15.85 -18.07
N ASP A 165 -3.99 15.77 -18.23
CA ASP A 165 -3.28 14.80 -19.07
C ASP A 165 -2.13 14.25 -18.23
N ILE A 166 -2.46 13.22 -17.45
CA ILE A 166 -1.56 12.66 -16.44
C ILE A 166 -0.28 12.11 -17.08
N GLU A 167 -0.38 11.40 -18.20
CA GLU A 167 0.77 10.83 -18.91
C GLU A 167 1.76 11.92 -19.35
N LYS A 168 1.24 13.07 -19.81
CA LYS A 168 2.07 14.23 -20.13
C LYS A 168 2.66 14.89 -18.88
N ALA A 169 1.92 14.92 -17.76
CA ALA A 169 2.42 15.42 -16.48
C ALA A 169 3.57 14.52 -15.96
N ILE A 170 3.39 13.20 -15.91
CA ILE A 170 4.41 12.19 -15.57
C ILE A 170 5.66 12.39 -16.42
N LYS A 171 5.50 12.50 -17.75
CA LYS A 171 6.62 12.72 -18.68
C LYS A 171 7.37 14.03 -18.46
N LYS A 172 6.70 15.07 -17.95
CA LYS A 172 7.35 16.35 -17.62
C LYS A 172 8.04 16.26 -16.26
N LEU A 173 7.36 15.73 -15.25
CA LEU A 173 7.87 15.61 -13.89
C LEU A 173 9.11 14.71 -13.83
N SER A 174 9.12 13.58 -14.54
CA SER A 174 10.29 12.66 -14.63
C SER A 174 11.60 13.30 -15.17
N LYS A 175 11.53 14.50 -15.76
CA LYS A 175 12.71 15.26 -16.20
C LYS A 175 13.38 16.04 -15.08
N TYR A 176 12.68 16.30 -13.98
CA TYR A 176 13.25 16.94 -12.79
C TYR A 176 14.22 15.98 -12.07
N LYS A 177 15.07 16.51 -11.20
CA LYS A 177 15.94 15.68 -10.35
C LYS A 177 15.09 14.92 -9.33
N GLU A 178 15.59 13.78 -8.86
CA GLU A 178 14.91 12.97 -7.84
C GLU A 178 14.47 13.80 -6.63
N GLN A 179 15.39 14.58 -6.06
CA GLN A 179 15.09 15.47 -4.93
C GLN A 179 14.00 16.51 -5.23
N GLU A 180 13.91 17.00 -6.48
CA GLU A 180 12.87 17.96 -6.88
C GLU A 180 11.51 17.28 -7.01
N ILE A 181 11.48 16.01 -7.44
CA ILE A 181 10.26 15.19 -7.51
C ILE A 181 9.76 14.83 -6.10
N ILE A 182 10.66 14.43 -5.21
CA ILE A 182 10.38 14.17 -3.80
C ILE A 182 9.85 15.44 -3.12
N ALA A 183 10.54 16.58 -3.32
CA ALA A 183 10.14 17.85 -2.76
C ALA A 183 8.77 18.32 -3.28
N PHE A 184 8.45 18.04 -4.54
CA PHE A 184 7.12 18.27 -5.10
C PHE A 184 6.04 17.46 -4.40
N ASN A 185 6.27 16.16 -4.16
CA ASN A 185 5.33 15.30 -3.42
C ASN A 185 5.07 15.83 -2.01
N ASN A 186 6.15 16.16 -1.30
CA ASN A 186 6.05 16.59 0.09
C ASN A 186 5.32 17.92 0.20
N THR A 187 5.55 18.86 -0.73
CA THR A 187 4.77 20.10 -0.80
C THR A 187 3.32 19.87 -1.22
N LEU A 188 3.04 18.93 -2.14
CA LEU A 188 1.67 18.53 -2.48
C LEU A 188 0.92 18.01 -1.25
N ALA A 189 1.53 17.10 -0.48
CA ALA A 189 0.98 16.59 0.76
C ALA A 189 0.73 17.71 1.80
N GLU A 190 1.61 18.70 1.88
CA GLU A 190 1.44 19.90 2.71
C GLU A 190 0.21 20.72 2.30
N VAL A 191 0.10 21.03 1.01
CA VAL A 191 -1.04 21.76 0.45
C VAL A 191 -2.35 21.00 0.69
N LEU A 192 -2.39 19.69 0.44
CA LEU A 192 -3.59 18.87 0.72
C LEU A 192 -3.95 18.85 2.21
N SER A 193 -2.95 18.74 3.10
CA SER A 193 -3.19 18.68 4.54
C SER A 193 -3.77 19.99 5.10
N LYS A 194 -3.43 21.15 4.54
CA LYS A 194 -4.02 22.45 4.92
C LYS A 194 -5.52 22.54 4.59
N SER A 195 -6.00 21.74 3.63
CA SER A 195 -7.41 21.68 3.22
C SER A 195 -8.22 20.59 3.92
N ILE A 196 -7.68 19.90 4.92
CA ILE A 196 -8.37 18.77 5.57
C ILE A 196 -9.57 19.20 6.43
N GLU A 197 -9.56 20.43 6.94
CA GLU A 197 -10.60 20.96 7.85
C GLU A 197 -11.74 21.70 7.12
N ILE A 198 -11.70 21.78 5.79
CA ILE A 198 -12.78 22.41 5.02
C ILE A 198 -13.99 21.47 4.94
N ASN A 199 -15.18 22.04 4.75
CA ASN A 199 -16.39 21.24 4.63
C ASN A 199 -16.65 20.83 3.16
N ALA A 200 -17.15 19.62 2.94
CA ALA A 200 -17.73 19.26 1.65
C ALA A 200 -19.16 19.83 1.55
N MET A 201 -19.50 20.42 0.41
CA MET A 201 -20.80 21.02 0.15
C MET A 201 -21.42 20.43 -1.11
N ILE A 202 -22.66 19.93 -1.03
CA ILE A 202 -23.44 19.42 -2.16
C ILE A 202 -24.77 20.16 -2.17
N ASP A 203 -25.15 20.76 -3.30
CA ASP A 203 -26.44 21.44 -3.47
C ASP A 203 -26.76 22.45 -2.33
N ASP A 204 -25.77 23.25 -1.97
CA ASP A 204 -25.81 24.23 -0.87
C ASP A 204 -25.90 23.68 0.58
N GLU A 205 -25.74 22.37 0.77
CA GLU A 205 -25.76 21.71 2.09
C GLU A 205 -24.40 21.07 2.44
N ILE A 206 -23.99 21.16 3.71
CA ILE A 206 -22.80 20.46 4.20
C ILE A 206 -23.12 18.96 4.31
N ASP A 207 -22.28 18.11 3.72
CA ASP A 207 -22.40 16.66 3.84
C ASP A 207 -21.34 16.08 4.80
N ASP A 208 -21.79 15.80 6.03
CA ASP A 208 -20.97 15.18 7.08
C ASP A 208 -20.70 13.67 6.85
N ASN A 209 -21.31 13.04 5.84
CA ASN A 209 -21.18 11.60 5.57
C ASN A 209 -20.32 11.28 4.32
N MET A 210 -19.54 12.26 3.84
CA MET A 210 -18.73 12.07 2.65
C MET A 210 -17.69 10.94 2.81
N SER A 211 -17.48 10.19 1.74
CA SER A 211 -16.31 9.31 1.63
C SER A 211 -15.03 10.14 1.70
N SER A 212 -14.08 9.70 2.54
CA SER A 212 -12.74 10.31 2.65
C SER A 212 -12.02 10.37 1.30
N ASP A 213 -12.17 9.33 0.49
CA ASP A 213 -11.44 9.16 -0.76
C ASP A 213 -12.02 10.10 -1.83
N LEU A 214 -13.36 10.16 -1.93
CA LEU A 214 -14.03 11.10 -2.83
C LEU A 214 -13.65 12.55 -2.50
N PHE A 215 -13.60 12.87 -1.20
CA PHE A 215 -13.19 14.20 -0.74
C PHE A 215 -11.72 14.50 -1.05
N LEU A 216 -10.82 13.52 -0.91
CA LEU A 216 -9.42 13.65 -1.31
C LEU A 216 -9.28 13.89 -2.83
N TYR A 217 -10.02 13.15 -3.65
CA TYR A 217 -9.92 13.25 -5.10
C TYR A 217 -10.41 14.59 -5.63
N ALA A 218 -11.43 15.17 -5.01
CA ALA A 218 -11.88 16.52 -5.36
C ALA A 218 -10.93 17.61 -4.87
N ARG A 219 -10.32 17.48 -3.69
CA ARG A 219 -9.22 18.37 -3.28
C ARG A 219 -8.06 18.31 -4.28
N CYS A 220 -7.74 17.11 -4.79
CA CYS A 220 -6.74 16.93 -5.86
C CYS A 220 -7.17 17.65 -7.15
N PHE A 221 -8.45 17.57 -7.51
CA PHE A 221 -9.01 18.27 -8.66
C PHE A 221 -8.84 19.79 -8.54
N VAL A 222 -9.20 20.40 -7.40
CA VAL A 222 -9.01 21.84 -7.17
C VAL A 222 -7.54 22.24 -7.28
N ILE A 223 -6.63 21.48 -6.68
CA ILE A 223 -5.19 21.76 -6.76
C ILE A 223 -4.71 21.79 -8.22
N VAL A 224 -5.14 20.84 -9.06
CA VAL A 224 -4.71 20.84 -10.48
C VAL A 224 -5.34 21.96 -11.31
N GLN A 225 -6.45 22.58 -10.87
CA GLN A 225 -6.96 23.80 -11.48
C GLN A 225 -6.03 24.99 -11.22
N GLY A 226 -5.39 25.04 -10.05
CA GLY A 226 -4.30 25.94 -9.76
C GLY A 226 -4.38 26.61 -8.40
N GLU A 227 -3.42 27.51 -8.17
CA GLU A 227 -3.22 28.23 -6.91
C GLU A 227 -4.43 29.08 -6.51
N ASP A 228 -5.00 29.84 -7.46
CA ASP A 228 -6.11 30.75 -7.20
C ASP A 228 -7.37 29.98 -6.73
N GLU A 229 -7.72 28.89 -7.42
CA GLU A 229 -8.88 28.03 -7.09
C GLU A 229 -8.71 27.36 -5.72
N TYR A 230 -7.49 26.88 -5.43
CA TYR A 230 -7.18 26.28 -4.13
C TYR A 230 -7.32 27.30 -2.99
N TYR A 231 -6.79 28.51 -3.14
CA TYR A 231 -6.86 29.51 -2.09
C TYR A 231 -8.27 30.09 -1.93
N GLU A 232 -9.05 30.21 -3.01
CA GLU A 232 -10.47 30.55 -2.93
C GLU A 232 -11.26 29.52 -2.10
N MET A 233 -11.05 28.23 -2.36
CA MET A 233 -11.64 27.14 -1.58
C MET A 233 -11.25 27.23 -0.09
N ILE A 234 -9.98 27.48 0.23
CA ILE A 234 -9.50 27.65 1.62
C ILE A 234 -10.16 28.87 2.29
N GLU A 235 -10.23 30.01 1.60
CA GLU A 235 -10.82 31.24 2.14
C GLU A 235 -12.33 31.10 2.41
N ASN A 236 -13.04 30.39 1.52
CA ASN A 236 -14.47 30.13 1.65
C ASN A 236 -14.77 29.06 2.71
N GLY A 237 -13.82 28.15 3.00
CA GLY A 237 -13.94 27.12 4.02
C GLY A 237 -14.84 25.93 3.62
N PHE A 238 -15.17 25.83 2.34
CA PHE A 238 -15.89 24.69 1.78
C PHE A 238 -15.39 24.36 0.37
N LEU A 239 -15.57 23.09 0.00
CA LEU A 239 -15.35 22.55 -1.34
C LEU A 239 -16.73 22.24 -1.94
N ASP A 240 -17.06 22.88 -3.05
CA ASP A 240 -18.26 22.55 -3.82
C ASP A 240 -18.04 21.21 -4.53
N MET A 241 -18.96 20.28 -4.29
CA MET A 241 -18.94 18.90 -4.76
C MET A 241 -20.21 18.58 -5.57
N SER A 242 -20.95 19.62 -6.00
CA SER A 242 -22.23 19.44 -6.68
C SER A 242 -22.08 18.83 -8.08
N ASP A 243 -20.89 18.94 -8.69
CA ASP A 243 -20.57 18.31 -9.98
C ASP A 243 -19.71 17.04 -9.78
N GLU A 244 -20.28 15.86 -10.07
CA GLU A 244 -19.61 14.55 -9.91
C GLU A 244 -18.37 14.36 -10.82
N ASP A 245 -18.19 15.22 -11.83
CA ASP A 245 -17.04 15.18 -12.76
C ASP A 245 -15.79 15.90 -12.21
N GLU A 246 -15.85 16.50 -11.01
CA GLU A 246 -14.79 17.31 -10.40
C GLU A 246 -13.88 16.51 -9.44
N SER A 247 -13.35 15.38 -9.93
CA SER A 247 -12.39 14.55 -9.18
C SER A 247 -11.13 14.26 -9.99
N TYR A 248 -9.99 14.08 -9.31
CA TYR A 248 -8.71 13.78 -9.96
C TYR A 248 -7.78 12.91 -9.10
N GLU A 249 -8.13 11.64 -8.98
CA GLU A 249 -7.35 10.61 -8.26
C GLU A 249 -5.94 10.44 -8.83
N GLU A 250 -5.76 10.58 -10.14
CA GLU A 250 -4.48 10.29 -10.81
C GLU A 250 -3.33 11.22 -10.36
N LEU A 251 -3.64 12.33 -9.69
CA LEU A 251 -2.63 13.17 -9.05
C LEU A 251 -1.84 12.41 -7.97
N LEU A 252 -2.47 11.47 -7.28
CA LEU A 252 -1.87 10.70 -6.19
C LEU A 252 -0.76 9.77 -6.67
N GLU A 253 -0.86 9.27 -7.91
CA GLU A 253 0.12 8.36 -8.52
C GLU A 253 1.22 9.09 -9.31
N LEU A 254 1.06 10.40 -9.54
CA LEU A 254 1.91 11.20 -10.42
C LEU A 254 3.41 11.10 -10.08
N VAL A 255 3.74 11.10 -8.79
CA VAL A 255 5.12 11.11 -8.29
C VAL A 255 5.75 9.74 -8.44
N ASP A 256 5.06 8.69 -8.00
CA ASP A 256 5.51 7.31 -8.09
C ASP A 256 5.79 6.94 -9.55
N GLU A 257 4.85 7.23 -10.44
CA GLU A 257 5.00 7.00 -11.88
C GLU A 257 6.14 7.83 -12.50
N ALA A 258 6.36 9.06 -12.04
CA ALA A 258 7.47 9.88 -12.52
C ALA A 258 8.85 9.33 -12.09
N LEU A 259 8.96 8.79 -10.87
CA LEU A 259 10.17 8.14 -10.35
C LEU A 259 10.43 6.81 -11.06
N LEU A 260 9.40 5.96 -11.19
CA LEU A 260 9.48 4.68 -11.90
C LEU A 260 9.90 4.88 -13.35
N ARG A 261 9.32 5.87 -14.04
CA ARG A 261 9.70 6.22 -15.42
C ARG A 261 11.13 6.71 -15.54
N LYS A 262 11.69 7.27 -14.47
CA LYS A 262 13.11 7.65 -14.39
C LYS A 262 14.04 6.45 -14.13
N GLY A 263 13.48 5.28 -13.82
CA GLY A 263 14.21 4.08 -13.45
C GLY A 263 14.67 4.08 -12.00
N LEU A 264 13.99 4.83 -11.12
CA LEU A 264 14.23 4.85 -9.69
C LEU A 264 13.17 4.01 -8.96
N GLU A 265 13.56 3.43 -7.83
CA GLU A 265 12.60 2.83 -6.89
C GLU A 265 11.97 3.93 -6.03
N VAL A 266 10.72 3.75 -5.65
CA VAL A 266 10.00 4.68 -4.77
C VAL A 266 10.45 4.44 -3.33
N ASP A 267 11.05 5.47 -2.72
CA ASP A 267 11.47 5.45 -1.32
C ASP A 267 10.39 6.12 -0.46
N TYR A 268 9.42 5.33 -0.01
CA TYR A 268 8.29 5.81 0.80
C TYR A 268 8.72 6.41 2.15
N ASP A 269 9.94 6.15 2.62
CA ASP A 269 10.47 6.82 3.82
C ASP A 269 10.87 8.30 3.56
N LYS A 270 10.92 8.73 2.28
CA LYS A 270 11.20 10.12 1.88
C LYS A 270 9.98 10.88 1.37
N LEU A 271 8.88 10.17 1.12
CA LEU A 271 7.64 10.74 0.62
C LEU A 271 6.65 10.92 1.76
N ARG A 272 6.21 12.16 1.98
CA ARG A 272 5.15 12.46 2.93
C ARG A 272 3.86 11.85 2.40
N GLU A 273 3.19 11.09 3.27
CA GLU A 273 1.87 10.51 3.01
C GLU A 273 0.86 11.61 2.68
N ILE A 274 0.09 11.41 1.61
CA ILE A 274 -1.02 12.27 1.22
C ILE A 274 -2.28 11.77 1.92
N LEU A 275 -2.99 12.68 2.59
CA LEU A 275 -4.21 12.42 3.38
C LEU A 275 -5.37 13.30 2.92
#